data_AF-A0A972WL76-F1
#
_entry.id   AF-A0A972WL76-F1
#
_cell.length_a   1.000
_cell.length_b   1.000
_cell.length_c   1.000
_cell.angle_alpha   90.00
_cell.angle_beta   90.00
_cell.angle_gamma   90.00
#
_symmetry.space_group_name_H-M   'P 1'
#
loop_
_entity.id
_entity.type
_entity.pdbx_description
1 polymer ?
#
loop_
_entity_poly.entity_id
_entity_poly.type
_entity_poly.pdbx_seq_one_letter_code
_entity_poly.pdbx_strand_id
1 'polypeptide(L)'
;MKKFLIIFASLLMICGSLTSTMKFMELGPFASKTIEKPVVEEERDIVKSIFIDMEPILIPIFKDNAPAAKIQIQIKLETKSTKNAIRIQRMMPRISDAYIQDLHGFMPRLLKERERIDVFILKQRLKLITERKFGKGLIEDVLVQSVVDTPN
;
A
#
# COMPACT_ATOMS: atom_id res chain seq x y z
N MET A 1 -65.45 29.57 36.16
CA MET A 1 -64.40 29.94 35.18
C MET A 1 -62.98 29.88 35.74
N LYS A 2 -62.69 30.50 36.90
CA LYS A 2 -61.32 30.53 37.47
C LYS A 2 -60.67 29.16 37.72
N LYS A 3 -61.43 28.15 38.18
CA LYS A 3 -60.92 26.78 38.42
C LYS A 3 -60.49 26.06 37.12
N PHE A 4 -61.24 26.21 36.04
CA PHE A 4 -60.87 25.66 34.72
C PHE A 4 -59.63 26.34 34.15
N LEU A 5 -59.48 27.65 34.38
CA LEU A 5 -58.31 28.43 33.96
C LEU A 5 -57.03 27.97 34.69
N ILE A 6 -57.15 27.65 35.98
CA ILE A 6 -56.05 27.09 36.77
C ILE A 6 -55.68 25.67 36.30
N ILE A 7 -56.68 24.82 36.03
CA ILE A 7 -56.44 23.47 35.50
C ILE A 7 -55.74 23.55 34.14
N PHE A 8 -56.18 24.44 33.25
CA PHE A 8 -55.56 24.64 31.95
C PHE A 8 -54.11 25.14 32.06
N ALA A 9 -53.85 26.11 32.95
CA ALA A 9 -52.50 26.60 33.22
C ALA A 9 -51.58 25.51 33.80
N SER A 10 -52.12 24.67 34.69
CA SER A 10 -51.37 23.54 35.27
C SER A 10 -51.02 22.48 34.21
N LEU A 11 -51.93 22.22 33.28
CA LEU A 11 -51.71 21.27 32.19
C LEU A 11 -50.64 21.78 31.21
N LEU A 12 -50.63 23.07 30.92
CA LEU A 12 -49.60 23.72 30.10
C LEU A 12 -48.21 23.61 30.75
N MET A 13 -48.10 23.79 32.07
CA MET A 13 -46.82 23.63 32.77
C MET A 13 -46.31 22.18 32.73
N ILE A 14 -47.20 21.20 32.88
CA ILE A 14 -46.83 19.77 32.84
C ILE A 14 -46.42 19.35 31.41
N CYS A 15 -47.18 19.77 30.39
CA CYS A 15 -46.82 19.48 29.00
C CYS A 15 -45.51 20.17 28.60
N GLY A 16 -45.28 21.40 29.08
CA GLY A 16 -44.03 22.14 28.84
C GLY A 16 -42.81 21.47 29.47
N SER A 17 -42.91 20.99 30.72
CA SER A 17 -41.79 20.31 31.39
C SER A 17 -41.49 18.94 30.75
N LEU A 18 -42.53 18.20 30.36
CA LEU A 18 -42.37 16.90 29.71
C LEU A 18 -41.72 17.02 28.33
N THR A 19 -42.15 17.99 27.52
CA THR A 19 -41.55 18.22 26.19
C THR A 19 -40.10 18.74 26.26
N SER A 20 -39.79 19.58 27.26
CA SER A 20 -38.42 20.07 27.49
C SER A 20 -37.44 18.96 27.86
N THR A 21 -37.84 18.04 28.74
CA THR A 21 -37.00 16.89 29.14
C THR A 21 -36.78 15.91 27.97
N MET A 22 -37.80 15.64 27.16
CA MET A 22 -37.66 14.82 25.95
C MET A 22 -36.69 15.43 24.94
N LYS A 23 -36.71 16.76 24.77
CA LYS A 23 -35.74 17.46 23.90
C LYS A 23 -34.32 17.36 24.42
N PHE A 24 -34.12 17.56 25.73
CA PHE A 24 -32.78 17.53 26.34
C PHE A 24 -32.15 16.13 26.29
N MET A 25 -32.95 15.09 26.45
CA MET A 25 -32.50 13.70 26.38
C MET A 25 -32.50 13.12 24.96
N GLU A 26 -32.83 13.92 23.95
CA GLU A 26 -32.89 13.49 22.55
C GLU A 26 -33.80 12.24 22.36
N LEU A 27 -34.99 12.27 22.94
CA LEU A 27 -35.95 11.16 22.90
C LEU A 27 -37.13 11.46 21.96
N GLY A 28 -37.59 10.45 21.23
CA GLY A 28 -38.78 10.52 20.37
C GLY A 28 -38.59 11.45 19.15
N PRO A 29 -39.51 12.37 18.83
CA PRO A 29 -39.41 13.22 17.64
C PRO A 29 -38.22 14.20 17.68
N PHE A 30 -37.53 14.31 18.82
CA PHE A 30 -36.32 15.12 19.01
C PHE A 30 -35.05 14.28 19.10
N ALA A 31 -35.12 12.96 18.84
CA ALA A 31 -33.95 12.13 18.74
C ALA A 31 -33.02 12.67 17.67
N SER A 32 -31.76 12.88 18.03
CA SER A 32 -30.75 13.32 17.10
C SER A 32 -30.68 12.28 16.00
N LYS A 33 -31.12 12.65 14.79
CA LYS A 33 -30.73 11.90 13.60
C LYS A 33 -29.23 12.07 13.56
N THR A 34 -28.50 11.04 14.00
CA THR A 34 -27.11 10.85 13.64
C THR A 34 -27.10 10.89 12.12
N ILE A 35 -26.84 12.06 11.57
CA ILE A 35 -26.24 12.16 10.26
C ILE A 35 -24.97 11.38 10.50
N GLU A 36 -24.95 10.13 10.03
CA GLU A 36 -23.72 9.44 9.73
C GLU A 36 -22.96 10.45 8.87
N LYS A 37 -22.09 11.24 9.52
CA LYS A 37 -20.99 11.84 8.80
C LYS A 37 -20.42 10.65 8.05
N PRO A 38 -20.32 10.70 6.70
CA PRO A 38 -19.60 9.64 6.01
C PRO A 38 -18.33 9.49 6.81
N VAL A 39 -18.07 8.26 7.24
CA VAL A 39 -16.81 7.90 7.90
C VAL A 39 -15.78 8.65 7.08
N VAL A 40 -15.21 9.69 7.67
CA VAL A 40 -13.99 10.26 7.15
C VAL A 40 -13.10 9.07 7.38
N GLU A 41 -12.99 8.21 6.35
CA GLU A 41 -11.81 7.41 6.14
C GLU A 41 -10.73 8.40 6.52
N GLU A 42 -10.03 8.10 7.61
CA GLU A 42 -8.75 8.71 7.88
C GLU A 42 -8.15 8.90 6.50
N GLU A 43 -7.92 10.14 6.08
CA GLU A 43 -7.06 10.39 4.95
C GLU A 43 -5.77 9.71 5.38
N ARG A 44 -5.65 8.43 5.04
CA ARG A 44 -4.45 7.64 5.12
C ARG A 44 -3.58 8.52 4.30
N ASP A 45 -2.70 9.29 4.94
CA ASP A 45 -1.73 10.16 4.30
C ASP A 45 -1.29 9.37 3.08
N ILE A 46 -1.80 9.75 1.91
CA ILE A 46 -1.57 8.95 0.71
C ILE A 46 -0.16 9.37 0.38
N VAL A 47 0.81 8.74 1.06
CA VAL A 47 2.22 8.99 0.86
C VAL A 47 2.41 8.63 -0.59
N LYS A 48 2.46 9.65 -1.44
CA LYS A 48 2.37 9.49 -2.87
C LYS A 48 3.57 8.64 -3.29
N SER A 49 3.33 7.36 -3.52
CA SER A 49 4.36 6.44 -3.95
C SER A 49 4.94 6.93 -5.27
N ILE A 50 6.25 7.07 -5.28
CA ILE A 50 7.02 7.46 -6.46
C ILE A 50 7.62 6.18 -7.01
N PHE A 51 7.27 5.87 -8.25
CA PHE A 51 7.81 4.73 -8.98
C PHE A 51 8.93 5.19 -9.89
N ILE A 52 10.01 4.43 -9.91
CA ILE A 52 11.22 4.73 -10.67
C ILE A 52 11.51 3.52 -11.54
N ASP A 53 11.53 3.74 -12.85
CA ASP A 53 11.80 2.71 -13.83
C ASP A 53 13.29 2.35 -13.85
N MET A 54 13.57 1.05 -13.91
CA MET A 54 14.89 0.51 -14.20
C MET A 54 14.94 0.00 -15.63
N GLU A 55 16.13 0.03 -16.21
CA GLU A 55 16.42 -0.73 -17.42
C GLU A 55 16.19 -2.22 -17.17
N PRO A 56 15.61 -2.96 -18.15
CA PRO A 56 15.40 -4.39 -18.00
C PRO A 56 16.72 -5.12 -17.75
N ILE A 57 16.73 -6.02 -16.77
CA ILE A 57 17.90 -6.84 -16.47
C ILE A 57 17.85 -8.11 -17.33
N LEU A 58 18.96 -8.39 -18.02
CA LEU A 58 19.14 -9.58 -18.84
C LEU A 58 20.13 -10.55 -18.16
N ILE A 59 19.66 -11.73 -17.77
CA ILE A 59 20.47 -12.77 -17.13
C ILE A 59 20.57 -13.99 -18.06
N PRO A 60 21.75 -14.29 -18.62
CA PRO A 60 21.98 -15.55 -19.31
C PRO A 60 22.07 -16.70 -18.30
N ILE A 61 21.38 -17.79 -18.58
CA ILE A 61 21.41 -19.02 -17.81
C ILE A 61 22.25 -20.04 -18.56
N PHE A 62 23.22 -20.64 -17.87
CA PHE A 62 24.07 -21.69 -18.40
C PHE A 62 23.71 -23.03 -17.79
N LYS A 63 23.64 -24.06 -18.64
CA LYS A 63 23.45 -25.45 -18.24
C LYS A 63 24.45 -26.30 -19.01
N ASP A 64 25.12 -27.23 -18.33
CA ASP A 64 26.09 -28.15 -18.95
C ASP A 64 27.16 -27.42 -19.80
N ASN A 65 27.64 -26.28 -19.28
CA ASN A 65 28.65 -25.43 -19.91
C ASN A 65 28.22 -24.76 -21.25
N ALA A 66 26.92 -24.72 -21.55
CA ALA A 66 26.33 -24.03 -22.69
C ALA A 66 25.22 -23.03 -22.26
N PRO A 67 24.97 -21.95 -23.02
CA PRO A 67 23.83 -21.06 -22.76
C PRO A 67 22.51 -21.82 -23.00
N ALA A 68 21.68 -21.93 -21.97
CA ALA A 68 20.40 -22.64 -22.05
C ALA A 68 19.21 -21.68 -22.26
N ALA A 69 19.26 -20.51 -21.65
CA ALA A 69 18.17 -19.54 -21.71
C ALA A 69 18.65 -18.11 -21.45
N LYS A 70 17.84 -17.13 -21.82
CA LYS A 70 18.01 -15.72 -21.46
C LYS A 70 16.76 -15.23 -20.76
N ILE A 71 16.93 -14.77 -19.52
CA ILE A 71 15.83 -14.22 -18.73
C ILE A 71 15.91 -12.70 -18.78
N GLN A 72 14.83 -12.05 -19.22
CA GLN A 72 14.67 -10.61 -19.15
C GLN A 72 13.67 -10.25 -18.04
N ILE A 73 14.06 -9.38 -17.12
CA ILE A 73 13.26 -8.98 -15.97
C ILE A 73 13.06 -7.47 -16.00
N GLN A 74 11.81 -7.02 -16.06
CA GLN A 74 11.46 -5.60 -15.96
C GLN A 74 11.13 -5.23 -14.52
N ILE A 75 11.82 -4.22 -13.99
CA ILE A 75 11.77 -3.85 -12.57
C ILE A 75 11.38 -2.37 -12.42
N LYS A 76 10.52 -2.09 -11.45
CA LYS A 76 10.20 -0.75 -10.92
C LYS A 76 10.59 -0.68 -9.46
N LEU A 77 11.21 0.42 -9.04
CA LEU A 77 11.51 0.69 -7.63
C LEU A 77 10.46 1.65 -7.08
N GLU A 78 9.96 1.38 -5.88
CA GLU A 78 9.01 2.25 -5.18
C GLU A 78 9.70 2.98 -4.03
N THR A 79 9.41 4.27 -3.89
CA THR A 79 9.81 5.05 -2.72
C THR A 79 8.75 6.05 -2.32
N LYS A 80 8.77 6.47 -1.06
CA LYS A 80 7.80 7.39 -0.45
C LYS A 80 8.23 8.86 -0.48
N SER A 81 9.45 9.16 -0.93
CA SER A 81 10.04 10.50 -0.86
C SER A 81 10.73 10.91 -2.14
N THR A 82 10.47 12.14 -2.62
CA THR A 82 11.16 12.73 -3.78
C THR A 82 12.67 12.81 -3.57
N LYS A 83 13.13 13.06 -2.34
CA LYS A 83 14.56 13.07 -2.00
C LYS A 83 15.18 11.69 -2.19
N ASN A 84 14.48 10.63 -1.77
CA ASN A 84 14.92 9.27 -1.98
C ASN A 84 14.89 8.91 -3.47
N ALA A 85 13.90 9.38 -4.22
CA ALA A 85 13.83 9.14 -5.66
C ALA A 85 15.05 9.70 -6.40
N ILE A 86 15.44 10.94 -6.11
CA ILE A 86 16.66 11.56 -6.65
C ILE A 86 17.91 10.74 -6.27
N ARG A 87 17.98 10.27 -5.00
CA ARG A 87 19.11 9.46 -4.54
C ARG A 87 19.16 8.10 -5.22
N ILE A 88 18.04 7.41 -5.38
CA ILE A 88 17.92 6.15 -6.10
C ILE A 88 18.38 6.35 -7.54
N GLN A 89 17.89 7.39 -8.22
CA GLN A 89 18.26 7.66 -9.61
C GLN A 89 19.76 7.91 -9.79
N ARG A 90 20.40 8.64 -8.86
CA ARG A 90 21.87 8.81 -8.85
C ARG A 90 22.64 7.52 -8.58
N MET A 91 22.06 6.63 -7.78
CA MET A 91 22.66 5.34 -7.42
C MET A 91 22.23 4.20 -8.36
N MET A 92 21.48 4.49 -9.42
CA MET A 92 20.90 3.48 -10.30
C MET A 92 21.92 2.49 -10.85
N PRO A 93 23.13 2.90 -11.28
CA PRO A 93 24.14 1.94 -11.74
C PRO A 93 24.56 0.94 -10.65
N ARG A 94 24.67 1.39 -9.39
CA ARG A 94 25.03 0.52 -8.26
C ARG A 94 23.89 -0.42 -7.88
N ILE A 95 22.65 0.03 -8.00
CA ILE A 95 21.46 -0.80 -7.75
C ILE A 95 21.37 -1.89 -8.83
N SER A 96 21.53 -1.51 -10.10
CA SER A 96 21.55 -2.44 -11.23
C SER A 96 22.65 -3.50 -11.08
N ASP A 97 23.88 -3.09 -10.79
CA ASP A 97 25.00 -4.00 -10.55
C ASP A 97 24.71 -4.98 -9.40
N ALA A 98 24.17 -4.49 -8.28
CA ALA A 98 23.79 -5.34 -7.15
C ALA A 98 22.73 -6.38 -7.52
N TYR A 99 21.73 -6.02 -8.33
CA TYR A 99 20.71 -6.94 -8.80
C TYR A 99 21.26 -7.95 -9.80
N ILE A 100 22.05 -7.51 -10.78
CA ILE A 100 22.69 -8.40 -11.76
C ILE A 100 23.54 -9.45 -11.04
N GLN A 101 24.41 -9.02 -10.14
CA GLN A 101 25.28 -9.90 -9.36
C GLN A 101 24.49 -10.93 -8.54
N ASP A 102 23.42 -10.51 -7.88
CA ASP A 102 22.59 -11.38 -7.06
C ASP A 102 21.81 -12.40 -7.90
N LEU A 103 21.19 -11.93 -8.98
CA LEU A 103 20.38 -12.74 -9.88
C LEU A 103 21.21 -13.78 -10.64
N HIS A 104 22.46 -13.47 -11.01
CA HIS A 104 23.37 -14.45 -11.61
C HIS A 104 23.60 -15.67 -10.71
N GLY A 105 23.66 -15.50 -9.39
CA GLY A 105 23.80 -16.61 -8.45
C GLY A 105 22.47 -17.27 -8.08
N PHE A 106 21.40 -16.48 -8.01
CA PHE A 106 20.09 -16.92 -7.54
C PHE A 106 19.29 -17.67 -8.62
N MET A 107 19.23 -17.14 -9.85
CA MET A 107 18.36 -17.65 -10.90
C MET A 107 18.66 -19.09 -11.32
N PRO A 108 19.93 -19.51 -11.53
CA PRO A 108 20.23 -20.90 -11.88
C PRO A 108 19.82 -21.90 -10.79
N ARG A 109 19.91 -21.50 -9.51
CA ARG A 109 19.50 -22.33 -8.38
C ARG A 109 17.99 -22.45 -8.33
N LEU A 110 17.27 -21.33 -8.49
CA LEU A 110 15.82 -21.32 -8.53
C LEU A 110 15.29 -22.21 -9.67
N LEU A 111 15.88 -22.10 -10.87
CA LEU A 111 15.48 -22.89 -12.04
C LEU A 111 15.80 -24.39 -11.93
N LYS A 112 16.81 -24.75 -11.12
CA LYS A 112 17.13 -26.15 -10.84
C LYS A 112 16.09 -26.78 -9.89
N GLU A 113 15.59 -26.02 -8.93
CA GLU A 113 14.59 -26.47 -7.96
C GLU A 113 13.16 -26.38 -8.52
N ARG A 114 12.89 -25.42 -9.42
CA ARG A 114 11.57 -25.14 -9.99
C ARG A 114 11.70 -24.85 -11.48
N GLU A 115 10.88 -25.51 -12.30
CA GLU A 115 10.88 -25.26 -13.75
C GLU A 115 10.36 -23.87 -14.15
N ARG A 116 9.62 -23.19 -13.26
CA ARG A 116 9.01 -21.88 -13.53
C ARG A 116 9.50 -20.80 -12.58
N ILE A 117 9.67 -19.59 -13.11
CA ILE A 117 10.08 -18.43 -12.33
C ILE A 117 8.86 -17.89 -11.58
N ASP A 118 8.90 -18.01 -10.25
CA ASP A 118 7.92 -17.41 -9.37
C ASP A 118 8.25 -15.93 -9.12
N VAL A 119 7.40 -15.06 -9.65
CA VAL A 119 7.53 -13.60 -9.54
C VAL A 119 7.54 -13.13 -8.09
N PHE A 120 6.82 -13.82 -7.20
CA PHE A 120 6.76 -13.47 -5.78
C PHE A 120 8.10 -13.74 -5.09
N ILE A 121 8.72 -14.89 -5.36
CA ILE A 121 10.04 -15.22 -4.81
C ILE A 121 11.09 -14.24 -5.32
N LEU A 122 11.04 -13.91 -6.63
CA LEU A 122 11.95 -12.94 -7.23
C LEU A 122 11.80 -11.55 -6.59
N LYS A 123 10.57 -11.07 -6.41
CA LYS A 123 10.28 -9.82 -5.69
C LYS A 123 10.87 -9.84 -4.28
N GLN A 124 10.61 -10.90 -3.50
CA GLN A 124 11.15 -11.03 -2.15
C GLN A 124 12.69 -11.00 -2.14
N ARG A 125 13.32 -11.68 -3.10
CA ARG A 125 14.78 -11.70 -3.24
C ARG A 125 15.34 -10.31 -3.51
N LEU A 126 14.75 -9.59 -4.46
CA LEU A 126 15.17 -8.23 -4.84
C LEU A 126 14.96 -7.22 -3.70
N LYS A 127 13.86 -7.34 -2.95
CA LYS A 127 13.63 -6.53 -1.75
C LYS A 127 14.70 -6.78 -0.69
N LEU A 128 15.01 -8.06 -0.42
CA LEU A 128 16.01 -8.46 0.57
C LEU A 128 17.41 -7.92 0.22
N ILE A 129 17.86 -8.06 -1.04
CA ILE A 129 19.18 -7.56 -1.44
C ILE A 129 19.24 -6.03 -1.37
N THR A 130 18.15 -5.36 -1.68
CA THR A 130 18.02 -3.91 -1.57
C THR A 130 18.16 -3.42 -0.14
N GLU A 131 17.38 -3.98 0.79
CA GLU A 131 17.48 -3.63 2.20
C GLU A 131 18.88 -3.93 2.75
N ARG A 132 19.49 -5.03 2.33
CA ARG A 132 20.84 -5.43 2.75
C ARG A 132 21.93 -4.48 2.24
N LYS A 133 21.90 -4.09 0.96
CA LYS A 133 22.97 -3.26 0.36
C LYS A 133 22.78 -1.77 0.54
N PHE A 134 21.54 -1.28 0.58
CA PHE A 134 21.23 0.16 0.56
C PHE A 134 20.53 0.66 1.83
N GLY A 135 20.18 -0.25 2.75
CA GLY A 135 19.50 0.08 3.99
C GLY A 135 17.98 0.18 3.83
N LYS A 136 17.27 0.11 4.96
CA LYS A 136 15.81 0.22 5.01
C LYS A 136 15.36 1.66 4.74
N GLY A 137 14.22 1.82 4.06
CA GLY A 137 13.55 3.10 3.85
C GLY A 137 14.05 3.94 2.67
N LEU A 138 15.12 3.53 1.97
CA LEU A 138 15.50 4.16 0.71
C LEU A 138 14.53 3.76 -0.41
N ILE A 139 14.44 2.45 -0.65
CA ILE A 139 13.51 1.78 -1.55
C ILE A 139 12.53 1.02 -0.67
N GLU A 140 11.24 1.33 -0.78
CA GLU A 140 10.18 0.76 0.04
C GLU A 140 9.75 -0.62 -0.48
N ASP A 141 9.66 -0.72 -1.81
CA ASP A 141 9.29 -1.96 -2.47
C ASP A 141 9.95 -2.08 -3.86
N VAL A 142 10.00 -3.32 -4.35
CA VAL A 142 10.48 -3.66 -5.69
C VAL A 142 9.36 -4.36 -6.43
N LEU A 143 8.99 -3.82 -7.58
CA LEU A 143 7.94 -4.35 -8.43
C LEU A 143 8.57 -5.05 -9.64
N VAL A 144 8.28 -6.33 -9.78
CA VAL A 144 8.62 -7.11 -10.98
C VAL A 144 7.42 -7.02 -11.91
N GLN A 145 7.55 -6.31 -13.04
CA GLN A 145 6.47 -6.08 -13.98
C GLN A 145 6.30 -7.25 -14.96
N SER A 146 7.42 -7.78 -15.44
CA SER A 146 7.41 -8.91 -16.36
C SER A 146 8.71 -9.70 -16.24
N VAL A 147 8.59 -10.98 -16.54
CA VAL A 147 9.70 -11.91 -16.68
C VAL A 147 9.50 -12.65 -18.01
N VAL A 148 10.42 -12.47 -18.93
CA VAL A 148 10.42 -13.15 -20.23
C VAL A 148 11.58 -14.14 -20.23
N ASP A 149 11.27 -15.40 -20.47
CA ASP A 149 12.26 -16.46 -20.63
C ASP A 149 12.32 -16.88 -22.10
N THR A 150 13.48 -16.63 -22.72
CA THR A 150 13.75 -17.04 -24.09
C THR A 150 14.72 -18.22 -24.07
N PRO A 151 14.26 -19.45 -24.36
CA PRO A 151 15.15 -20.60 -24.51
C PRO A 151 16.10 -20.38 -25.70
N ASN A 152 17.37 -20.77 -25.55
CA ASN A 152 18.36 -20.75 -26.64
C ASN A 152 18.40 -22.10 -27.37
#